data_AF-A0A2V2QBG1-F1
#
_entry.id   AF-A0A2V2QBG1-F1
#
_cell.length_a   1.000
_cell.length_b   1.000
_cell.length_c   1.000
_cell.angle_alpha   90.00
_cell.angle_beta   90.00
_cell.angle_gamma   90.00
#
_symmetry.space_group_name_H-M   'P 1'
#
loop_
_entity.id
_entity.type
_entity.pdbx_description
1 polymer ?
#
loop_
_entity_poly.entity_id
_entity_poly.type
_entity_poly.pdbx_seq_one_letter_code
_entity_poly.pdbx_strand_id
1 'polypeptide(L)'
;EVSPGAAPSVVGDAGDEARVPQQRQGVAQAEFRVVGQRTAADDGLDGLGEDSGAAELLEVVGRLVERARESGELRGDVTVADVLLVIATAAPSLPDAAQQAAASARLLDILLEGLRSRPSV
;
A
#
# COMPACT_ATOMS: atom_id res chain seq x y z
N GLU A 1 10.72 48.47 -55.63
CA GLU A 1 11.85 48.27 -54.70
C GLU A 1 11.27 48.21 -53.29
N VAL A 2 11.46 47.22 -52.42
CA VAL A 2 12.41 46.11 -52.29
C VAL A 2 11.64 44.93 -51.65
N SER A 3 11.89 43.71 -52.13
CA SER A 3 11.79 42.45 -51.37
C SER A 3 13.24 41.97 -51.17
N PRO A 4 13.63 41.03 -50.26
CA PRO A 4 12.86 40.11 -49.42
C PRO A 4 13.43 39.94 -47.98
N GLY A 5 12.88 39.02 -47.18
CA GLY A 5 13.44 38.64 -45.87
C GLY A 5 12.89 37.33 -45.36
N ALA A 6 13.65 36.25 -45.53
CA ALA A 6 13.29 34.86 -45.27
C ALA A 6 12.85 34.56 -43.82
N ALA A 7 11.90 33.62 -43.69
CA ALA A 7 11.72 32.87 -42.45
C ALA A 7 12.94 32.01 -42.14
N PRO A 8 13.10 31.56 -40.89
CA PRO A 8 12.97 30.13 -40.74
C PRO A 8 11.82 29.76 -39.79
N SER A 9 10.97 28.90 -40.33
CA SER A 9 10.10 28.01 -39.59
C SER A 9 10.90 27.33 -38.48
N VAL A 10 10.53 27.57 -37.22
CA VAL A 10 10.95 26.69 -36.11
C VAL A 10 10.05 25.47 -36.12
N VAL A 11 10.39 24.51 -36.97
CA VAL A 11 9.96 23.12 -36.80
C VAL A 11 11.12 22.39 -36.13
N GLY A 12 10.82 21.77 -35.01
CA GLY A 12 11.73 20.96 -34.20
C GLY A 12 11.47 21.27 -32.73
N ASP A 13 11.13 20.34 -31.86
CA ASP A 13 11.19 18.89 -31.98
C ASP A 13 10.34 18.29 -30.86
N ALA A 14 9.94 17.05 -31.08
CA ALA A 14 9.26 16.19 -30.13
C ALA A 14 9.95 16.18 -28.76
N GLY A 15 9.12 16.30 -27.73
CA GLY A 15 9.52 16.11 -26.36
C GLY A 15 8.28 15.93 -25.54
N ASP A 16 7.67 14.75 -25.67
CA ASP A 16 6.81 14.15 -24.65
C ASP A 16 7.66 13.96 -23.37
N GLU A 17 8.10 15.07 -22.79
CA GLU A 17 8.71 15.11 -21.47
C GLU A 17 7.57 14.83 -20.52
N ALA A 18 7.49 13.57 -20.09
CA ALA A 18 6.60 13.11 -19.04
C ALA A 18 6.52 14.20 -17.96
N ARG A 19 5.43 14.97 -17.95
CA ARG A 19 5.15 15.97 -16.92
C ARG A 19 4.91 15.21 -15.62
N VAL A 20 5.99 14.86 -14.93
CA VAL A 20 5.91 14.47 -13.55
C VAL A 20 5.41 15.67 -12.75
N PRO A 21 4.34 15.53 -11.94
CA PRO A 21 3.91 16.60 -11.06
C PRO A 21 5.11 17.06 -10.22
N GLN A 22 5.41 18.36 -10.20
CA GLN A 22 6.47 18.85 -9.32
C GLN A 22 6.08 18.56 -7.86
N GLN A 23 6.87 17.70 -7.21
CA GLN A 23 6.70 17.40 -5.80
C GLN A 23 6.84 18.71 -5.02
N ARG A 24 5.81 19.08 -4.27
CA ARG A 24 5.83 20.26 -3.41
C ARG A 24 6.86 20.01 -2.30
N GLN A 25 8.10 20.49 -2.46
CA GLN A 25 9.15 20.48 -1.42
C GLN A 25 8.85 21.50 -0.30
N GLY A 26 7.60 21.53 0.16
CA GLY A 26 7.03 22.58 0.99
C GLY A 26 6.15 22.04 2.11
N VAL A 27 6.49 20.87 2.64
CA VAL A 27 6.13 20.47 4.00
C VAL A 27 7.44 20.11 4.69
N ALA A 28 8.19 21.15 5.06
CA ALA A 28 9.27 21.02 6.02
C ALA A 28 8.71 20.26 7.22
N GLN A 29 9.21 19.04 7.42
CA GLN A 29 9.20 18.31 8.69
C GLN A 29 7.99 18.68 9.55
N ALA A 30 6.78 18.39 9.05
CA ALA A 30 5.64 18.23 9.94
C ALA A 30 5.99 16.99 10.73
N GLU A 31 6.64 17.23 11.86
CA GLU A 31 7.01 16.32 12.92
C GLU A 31 5.92 15.26 12.95
N PHE A 32 6.25 14.08 12.41
CA PHE A 32 5.41 12.90 12.55
C PHE A 32 5.47 12.59 14.04
N ARG A 33 4.66 13.30 14.82
CA ARG A 33 4.47 13.00 16.22
C ARG A 33 3.69 11.70 16.19
N VAL A 34 4.45 10.62 16.25
CA VAL A 34 3.97 9.26 16.53
C VAL A 34 3.37 9.31 17.93
N VAL A 35 2.16 9.87 18.04
CA VAL A 35 1.34 9.77 19.25
C VAL A 35 0.71 8.39 19.19
N GLY A 36 1.41 7.43 19.78
CA GLY A 36 0.89 6.09 19.97
C GLY A 36 1.19 5.12 18.82
N GLN A 37 2.46 4.92 18.51
CA GLN A 37 2.90 3.55 18.24
C GLN A 37 2.73 2.79 19.55
N ARG A 38 1.49 2.40 19.85
CA ARG A 38 1.23 1.40 20.87
C ARG A 38 2.04 0.20 20.42
N THR A 39 3.04 -0.13 21.22
CA THR A 39 3.71 -1.41 21.37
C THR A 39 2.67 -2.51 21.66
N ALA A 40 1.65 -2.66 20.80
CA ALA A 40 0.78 -3.83 20.79
C ALA A 40 1.48 -5.04 20.13
N ALA A 41 2.58 -4.78 19.40
CA ALA A 41 3.44 -5.83 18.87
C ALA A 41 4.48 -6.35 19.89
N ASP A 42 4.73 -5.62 20.99
CA ASP A 42 5.74 -5.99 21.99
C ASP A 42 5.19 -7.03 22.97
N ASP A 43 3.92 -6.89 23.40
CA ASP A 43 3.27 -7.83 24.34
C ASP A 43 2.68 -9.09 23.67
N GLY A 44 2.58 -9.12 22.33
CA GLY A 44 1.88 -10.17 21.59
C GLY A 44 2.77 -11.27 20.98
N LEU A 45 4.08 -11.01 20.83
CA LEU A 45 5.00 -11.92 20.16
C LEU A 45 5.87 -12.71 21.16
N ASP A 46 6.08 -12.21 22.38
CA ASP A 46 6.83 -12.91 23.44
C ASP A 46 6.12 -14.17 23.97
N GLY A 47 4.82 -14.34 23.67
CA GLY A 47 4.03 -15.54 24.00
C GLY A 47 3.89 -16.55 22.86
N LEU A 48 4.44 -16.29 21.66
CA LEU A 48 4.37 -17.23 20.54
C LEU A 48 5.36 -18.41 20.71
N GLY A 49 6.27 -18.34 21.69
CA GLY A 49 7.25 -19.38 22.05
C GLY A 49 6.67 -20.69 22.61
N GLU A 50 5.35 -20.91 22.51
CA GLU A 50 4.71 -22.23 22.67
C GLU A 50 4.29 -22.83 21.29
N ASP A 51 4.85 -22.27 20.20
CA ASP A 51 5.37 -22.78 18.91
C ASP A 51 4.78 -23.98 18.14
N SER A 52 3.84 -24.78 18.66
CA SER A 52 3.21 -25.87 17.89
C SER A 52 2.00 -25.39 17.08
N GLY A 53 1.03 -24.76 17.75
CA GLY A 53 -0.21 -24.29 17.10
C GLY A 53 0.02 -23.08 16.18
N ALA A 54 0.95 -22.18 16.53
CA ALA A 54 1.28 -21.04 15.67
C ALA A 54 1.94 -21.51 14.36
N ALA A 55 2.86 -22.47 14.43
CA ALA A 55 3.48 -23.06 13.24
C ALA A 55 2.44 -23.78 12.35
N GLU A 56 1.51 -24.53 12.94
CA GLU A 56 0.43 -25.20 12.20
C GLU A 56 -0.50 -24.18 11.51
N LEU A 57 -0.86 -23.09 12.18
CA LEU A 57 -1.66 -22.01 11.59
C LEU A 57 -0.90 -21.30 10.46
N LEU A 58 0.39 -21.03 10.64
CA LEU A 58 1.23 -20.42 9.61
C LEU A 58 1.37 -21.33 8.39
N GLU A 59 1.46 -22.65 8.58
CA GLU A 59 1.45 -23.63 7.49
C GLU A 59 0.11 -23.60 6.73
N VAL A 60 -1.02 -23.56 7.45
CA VAL A 60 -2.35 -23.41 6.84
C VAL A 60 -2.45 -22.11 6.06
N VAL A 61 -2.03 -20.98 6.63
CA VAL A 61 -2.03 -19.67 5.96
C VAL A 61 -1.16 -19.72 4.71
N GLY A 62 0.03 -20.33 4.77
CA GLY A 62 0.90 -20.53 3.62
C GLY A 62 0.20 -21.26 2.47
N ARG A 63 -0.51 -22.36 2.77
CA ARG A 63 -1.30 -23.09 1.77
C ARG A 63 -2.44 -22.26 1.17
N LEU A 64 -3.13 -21.47 2.00
CA LEU A 64 -4.23 -20.62 1.53
C LEU A 64 -3.72 -19.49 0.62
N VAL A 65 -2.59 -18.88 0.96
CA VAL A 65 -1.95 -17.84 0.14
C VAL A 65 -1.51 -18.41 -1.19
N GLU A 66 -0.87 -19.58 -1.21
CA GLU A 66 -0.44 -20.23 -2.45
C GLU A 66 -1.65 -20.52 -3.35
N ARG A 67 -2.69 -21.15 -2.79
CA ARG A 67 -3.93 -21.44 -3.52
C ARG A 67 -4.58 -20.18 -4.10
N ALA A 68 -4.60 -19.08 -3.35
CA ALA A 68 -5.20 -17.82 -3.80
C ALA A 68 -4.35 -17.10 -4.86
N ARG A 69 -3.03 -17.31 -4.89
CA ARG A 69 -2.16 -16.86 -5.97
C ARG A 69 -2.35 -17.71 -7.23
N GLU A 70 -2.40 -19.03 -7.09
CA GLU A 70 -2.67 -19.97 -8.18
C GLU A 70 -4.05 -19.73 -8.82
N SER A 71 -5.07 -19.34 -8.04
CA SER A 71 -6.39 -18.97 -8.56
C SER A 71 -6.46 -17.59 -9.20
N GLY A 72 -5.39 -16.79 -9.08
CA GLY A 72 -5.34 -15.42 -9.57
C GLY A 72 -6.11 -14.41 -8.73
N GLU A 73 -6.53 -14.76 -7.50
CA GLU A 73 -7.18 -13.81 -6.58
C GLU A 73 -6.17 -12.84 -5.93
N LEU A 74 -4.96 -13.32 -5.62
CA LEU A 74 -3.87 -12.52 -5.04
C LEU A 74 -2.80 -12.16 -6.07
N ARG A 75 -2.22 -10.97 -5.92
CA ARG A 75 -1.08 -10.50 -6.72
C ARG A 75 0.12 -11.46 -6.59
N GLY A 76 0.84 -11.67 -7.69
CA GLY A 76 1.87 -12.72 -7.81
C GLY A 76 3.10 -12.57 -6.91
N ASP A 77 3.30 -11.42 -6.25
CA ASP A 77 4.41 -11.08 -5.34
C ASP A 77 3.98 -11.00 -3.86
N VAL A 78 2.71 -11.28 -3.53
CA VAL A 78 2.20 -11.27 -2.14
C VAL A 78 2.80 -12.40 -1.31
N THR A 79 3.30 -12.09 -0.12
CA THR A 79 3.87 -13.07 0.82
C THR A 79 2.94 -13.33 2.01
N VAL A 80 3.21 -14.41 2.77
CA VAL A 80 2.52 -14.67 4.06
C VAL A 80 2.69 -13.48 5.02
N ALA A 81 3.86 -12.84 5.03
CA ALA A 81 4.12 -11.69 5.89
C ALA A 81 3.21 -10.50 5.57
N ASP A 82 2.91 -10.26 4.29
CA ASP A 82 2.00 -9.17 3.88
C ASP A 82 0.56 -9.43 4.35
N VAL A 83 0.12 -10.69 4.28
CA VAL A 83 -1.22 -11.09 4.77
C VAL A 83 -1.30 -10.97 6.30
N LEU A 84 -0.27 -11.45 7.01
CA LEU A 84 -0.20 -11.30 8.47
C LEU A 84 -0.14 -9.83 8.87
N LEU A 85 0.55 -8.99 8.11
CA LEU A 85 0.57 -7.55 8.34
C LEU A 85 -0.84 -6.96 8.23
N VAL A 86 -1.60 -7.29 7.18
CA VAL A 86 -2.99 -6.80 7.03
C VAL A 86 -3.87 -7.23 8.20
N ILE A 87 -3.75 -8.49 8.65
CA ILE A 87 -4.54 -9.01 9.78
C ILE A 87 -4.13 -8.36 11.10
N ALA A 88 -2.83 -8.16 11.33
CA ALA A 88 -2.30 -7.53 12.54
C ALA A 88 -2.52 -6.01 12.58
N THR A 89 -2.89 -5.39 11.45
CA THR A 89 -3.07 -3.94 11.36
C THR A 89 -4.31 -3.50 12.13
N ALA A 90 -4.10 -2.77 13.22
CA ALA A 90 -5.18 -2.12 13.96
C ALA A 90 -5.62 -0.81 13.30
N ALA A 91 -6.93 -0.58 13.22
CA ALA A 91 -7.46 0.72 12.82
C ALA A 91 -7.16 1.81 13.87
N PRO A 92 -7.00 3.09 13.46
CA PRO A 92 -6.89 4.20 14.39
C PRO A 92 -8.06 4.23 15.39
N SER A 93 -7.78 4.53 16.66
CA SER A 93 -8.82 4.65 17.68
C SER A 93 -9.63 5.94 17.48
N LEU A 94 -10.94 5.81 17.41
CA LEU A 94 -11.89 6.92 17.34
C LEU A 94 -12.73 6.96 18.63
N PRO A 95 -13.21 8.14 19.05
CA PRO A 95 -13.99 8.26 20.29
C PRO A 95 -15.39 7.63 20.20
N ASP A 96 -15.94 7.48 18.98
CA ASP A 96 -17.23 6.84 18.74
C ASP A 96 -17.02 5.43 18.15
N ALA A 97 -17.58 4.42 18.82
CA ALA A 97 -17.44 3.01 18.44
C ALA A 97 -18.09 2.71 17.07
N ALA A 98 -19.19 3.38 16.72
CA ALA A 98 -19.83 3.18 15.42
C ALA A 98 -18.94 3.70 14.28
N GLN A 99 -18.34 4.87 14.46
CA GLN A 99 -17.34 5.42 13.54
C GLN A 99 -16.08 4.55 13.49
N GLN A 100 -15.62 4.03 14.63
CA GLN A 100 -14.47 3.13 14.66
C GLN A 100 -14.71 1.86 13.84
N ALA A 101 -15.89 1.24 13.97
CA ALA A 101 -16.26 0.05 13.21
C ALA A 101 -16.41 0.33 11.71
N ALA A 102 -17.03 1.45 11.34
CA ALA A 102 -17.13 1.86 9.94
C ALA A 102 -15.75 2.15 9.33
N ALA A 103 -14.87 2.81 10.09
CA ALA A 103 -13.51 3.10 9.67
C ALA A 103 -12.65 1.83 9.54
N SER A 104 -12.75 0.89 10.47
CA SER A 104 -12.00 -0.37 10.41
C SER A 104 -12.45 -1.25 9.26
N ALA A 105 -13.75 -1.35 8.99
CA ALA A 105 -14.28 -2.05 7.83
C ALA A 105 -13.74 -1.45 6.53
N ARG A 106 -13.80 -0.11 6.41
CA ARG A 106 -13.28 0.58 5.23
C ARG A 106 -11.77 0.41 5.06
N LEU A 107 -11.01 0.45 6.15
CA LEU A 107 -9.57 0.22 6.12
C LEU A 107 -9.27 -1.21 5.64
N LEU A 108 -9.97 -2.21 6.18
CA LEU A 108 -9.79 -3.60 5.78
C LEU A 108 -10.10 -3.80 4.30
N ASP A 109 -11.19 -3.23 3.79
CA ASP A 109 -11.51 -3.28 2.35
C ASP A 109 -10.37 -2.72 1.49
N ILE A 110 -9.79 -1.59 1.89
CA ILE A 110 -8.68 -0.96 1.18
C ILE A 110 -7.44 -1.84 1.22
N LEU A 111 -7.11 -2.40 2.38
CA LEU A 111 -5.94 -3.28 2.54
C LEU A 111 -6.08 -4.56 1.71
N LEU A 112 -7.26 -5.18 1.73
CA LEU A 112 -7.55 -6.38 0.93
C LEU A 112 -7.54 -6.08 -0.57
N GLU A 113 -8.08 -4.93 -0.98
CA GLU A 113 -8.01 -4.48 -2.38
C GLU A 113 -6.55 -4.32 -2.84
N GLY A 114 -5.65 -3.87 -1.97
CA GLY A 114 -4.22 -3.76 -2.27
C GLY A 114 -3.51 -5.10 -2.53
N LEU A 115 -4.04 -6.20 -1.98
CA LEU A 115 -3.52 -7.56 -2.17
C LEU A 115 -4.09 -8.27 -3.39
N ARG A 116 -5.24 -7.82 -3.90
CA ARG A 116 -5.90 -8.43 -5.06
C ARG A 116 -5.04 -8.32 -6.32
N SER A 117 -5.18 -9.31 -7.19
CA SER A 117 -4.60 -9.26 -8.54
C SER A 117 -5.09 -8.06 -9.30
N ARG A 118 -4.17 -7.35 -9.96
CA ARG A 118 -4.53 -6.26 -10.87
C ARG A 118 -4.95 -6.86 -12.21
N PRO A 119 -6.09 -6.46 -12.78
CA PRO A 119 -6.40 -6.82 -14.15
C PRO A 119 -5.33 -6.20 -15.06
N SER A 120 -4.70 -7.02 -15.91
CA SER A 120 -3.86 -6.53 -16.99
C SER A 120 -4.75 -5.78 -17.98
N VAL A 121 -4.77 -4.45 -17.88
CA VAL A 121 -5.32 -3.52 -18.87
C VAL A 121 -4.49 -3.56 -20.15
#